data_AF-A0A5F1Z8Y9-F1
#
_entry.id   AF-A0A5F1Z8Y9-F1
#
_cell.length_a   1.000
_cell.length_b   1.000
_cell.length_c   1.000
_cell.angle_alpha   90.00
_cell.angle_beta   90.00
_cell.angle_gamma   90.00
#
_symmetry.space_group_name_H-M   'P 1'
#
loop_
_entity.id
_entity.type
_entity.pdbx_description
1 polymer ?
#
loop_
_entity_poly.entity_id
_entity_poly.type
_entity_poly.pdbx_seq_one_letter_code
_entity_poly.pdbx_strand_id
1 'polypeptide(L)'
;MRKGILNFLFESRFYIALYISVVSHITLIIYSFNQSDSPYQKTLCGPAWIYVQEEEKELSFQMNFGKTMGETGNAETSGDPSEGEEGEEGDGQGFSKGKYKGGQWEELVKDLEGTSGLRKQFKNDYDQINENSGVADSYIKRNRDYEDIIVKDVLPTVKGIRDPFRVDIENAEDNLFIHKERNRIIEEFRKGDESSPPITMRISKEGEAEPKSPLSMPKEDRTRYLDKTLKQKKEKQLDEFISRYMGYDPDKGDLSQFVRDLYYENLQRLAYPFSGDPSYFAIDYFQENLNKEDFLRQMMAALSQNLGTNTGTEILFTIENIYEIQGRALEQYFQTKEYLKLATPEQRQTLRYETLRRVEAKYKKLLQEKKIAAGKDVEEAYSKKRIEILETLISKTPKGYRIKDGYFEKGRVLWESGSFKKDTKLQSEAIKTWNKITSLPANGDFLNEKANEAIQLLLRDFGNVSNVDSLPLQARDQIDFILRTRLSETMMKKKEREDRLLWPNAKPTQRNLGN
;
A
#
# COMPACT_ATOMS: atom_id res chain seq x y z
N MET A 1 -13.68 61.37 28.52
CA MET A 1 -13.88 60.03 27.91
C MET A 1 -12.57 59.27 27.67
N ARG A 2 -11.63 59.76 26.82
CA ARG A 2 -10.36 59.04 26.53
C ARG A 2 -9.51 58.67 27.76
N LYS A 3 -9.35 59.55 28.76
CA LYS A 3 -8.60 59.25 30.00
C LYS A 3 -9.26 58.17 30.87
N GLY A 4 -10.59 58.13 30.93
CA GLY A 4 -11.32 57.11 31.71
C GLY A 4 -11.21 55.72 31.10
N ILE A 5 -11.24 55.64 29.78
CA ILE A 5 -11.05 54.38 29.03
C ILE A 5 -9.62 53.86 29.22
N LEU A 6 -8.61 54.74 29.18
CA LEU A 6 -7.21 54.36 29.39
C LEU A 6 -6.94 53.87 30.82
N ASN A 7 -7.52 54.51 31.84
CA ASN A 7 -7.40 54.04 33.22
C ASN A 7 -8.09 52.70 33.43
N PHE A 8 -9.29 52.50 32.88
CA PHE A 8 -9.99 51.23 32.95
C PHE A 8 -9.22 50.09 32.27
N LEU A 9 -8.63 50.35 31.10
CA LEU A 9 -7.77 49.38 30.39
C LEU A 9 -6.50 49.07 31.19
N PHE A 10 -5.92 50.07 31.89
CA PHE A 10 -4.73 49.86 32.70
C PHE A 10 -5.05 49.08 33.98
N GLU A 11 -6.14 49.37 34.68
CA GLU A 11 -6.56 48.65 35.88
C GLU A 11 -6.99 47.21 35.56
N SER A 12 -7.68 47.03 34.43
CA SER A 12 -8.18 45.71 34.00
C SER A 12 -7.15 44.92 33.17
N ARG A 13 -5.92 45.43 33.00
CA ARG A 13 -4.93 44.86 32.07
C ARG A 13 -4.63 43.39 32.31
N PHE A 14 -4.55 42.96 33.56
CA PHE A 14 -4.30 41.57 33.91
C PHE A 14 -5.51 40.69 33.66
N TYR A 15 -6.72 41.20 33.89
CA TYR A 15 -7.96 40.49 33.60
C TYR A 15 -8.17 40.33 32.10
N ILE A 16 -7.89 41.38 31.32
CA ILE A 16 -7.93 41.36 29.85
C ILE A 16 -6.86 40.41 29.30
N ALA A 17 -5.62 40.45 29.84
CA ALA A 17 -4.56 39.53 29.43
C ALA A 17 -4.89 38.07 29.77
N LEU A 18 -5.48 37.80 30.94
CA LEU A 18 -5.95 36.47 31.32
C LEU A 18 -7.08 36.00 30.39
N TYR A 19 -8.08 36.86 30.13
CA TYR A 19 -9.19 36.54 29.23
C TYR A 19 -8.71 36.26 27.80
N ILE A 20 -7.83 37.11 27.25
CA ILE A 20 -7.23 36.89 25.93
C ILE A 20 -6.39 35.62 25.92
N SER A 21 -5.62 35.34 26.98
CA SER A 21 -4.85 34.10 27.10
C SER A 21 -5.76 32.88 27.09
N VAL A 22 -6.81 32.85 27.93
CA VAL A 22 -7.76 31.75 28.00
C VAL A 22 -8.49 31.56 26.67
N VAL A 23 -8.99 32.64 26.06
CA VAL A 23 -9.65 32.57 24.75
C VAL A 23 -8.67 32.11 23.68
N SER A 24 -7.43 32.60 23.67
CA SER A 24 -6.41 32.16 22.70
C SER A 24 -6.06 30.70 22.88
N HIS A 25 -5.92 30.20 24.12
CA HIS A 25 -5.66 28.80 24.40
C HIS A 25 -6.86 27.92 24.06
N ILE A 26 -8.08 28.32 24.40
CA ILE A 26 -9.30 27.58 24.01
C ILE A 26 -9.42 27.55 22.48
N THR A 27 -9.17 28.67 21.81
CA THR A 27 -9.22 28.74 20.34
C THR A 27 -8.10 27.91 19.72
N LEU A 28 -6.89 27.94 20.27
CA LEU A 28 -5.78 27.06 19.86
C LEU A 28 -6.09 25.60 20.13
N ILE A 29 -6.72 25.26 21.25
CA ILE A 29 -7.11 23.88 21.58
C ILE A 29 -8.21 23.41 20.64
N ILE A 30 -9.25 24.22 20.39
CA ILE A 30 -10.34 23.89 19.46
C ILE A 30 -9.82 23.85 18.02
N TYR A 31 -8.99 24.81 17.60
CA TYR A 31 -8.31 24.79 16.30
C TYR A 31 -7.43 23.56 16.20
N SER A 32 -6.63 23.24 17.23
CA SER A 32 -5.80 22.03 17.27
C SER A 32 -6.66 20.78 17.32
N PHE A 33 -7.85 20.75 17.91
CA PHE A 33 -8.74 19.57 17.93
C PHE A 33 -9.47 19.39 16.60
N ASN A 34 -9.84 20.49 15.95
CA ASN A 34 -10.54 20.50 14.67
C ASN A 34 -9.59 20.41 13.46
N GLN A 35 -8.32 20.80 13.62
CA GLN A 35 -7.23 20.62 12.65
C GLN A 35 -6.31 19.46 13.02
N SER A 36 -6.40 18.88 14.23
CA SER A 36 -5.75 17.59 14.49
C SER A 36 -6.53 16.53 13.76
N ASP A 37 -6.07 16.23 12.55
CA ASP A 37 -5.75 14.84 12.27
C ASP A 37 -4.99 14.31 13.49
N SER A 38 -5.65 13.45 14.27
CA SER A 38 -5.11 12.91 15.52
C SER A 38 -3.64 12.49 15.32
N PRO A 39 -2.70 12.85 16.23
CA PRO A 39 -1.34 12.31 16.18
C PRO A 39 -1.31 10.77 16.34
N TYR A 40 -2.46 10.15 16.63
CA TYR A 40 -2.69 8.72 16.72
C TYR A 40 -3.46 8.11 15.52
N GLN A 41 -3.83 8.89 14.50
CA GLN A 41 -4.30 8.33 13.24
C GLN A 41 -3.12 7.74 12.47
N LYS A 42 -2.74 6.52 12.85
CA LYS A 42 -1.96 5.63 12.01
C LYS A 42 -2.79 5.29 10.78
N THR A 43 -2.68 6.07 9.70
CA THR A 43 -2.99 5.53 8.39
C THR A 43 -1.91 4.52 8.02
N LEU A 44 -2.37 3.29 7.92
CA LEU A 44 -1.61 2.12 7.57
C LEU A 44 -2.45 1.44 6.49
N CYS A 45 -2.14 1.80 5.26
CA CYS A 45 -1.86 0.90 4.15
C CYS A 45 -1.22 1.82 3.12
N GLY A 46 0.06 1.57 2.86
CA GLY A 46 1.01 2.51 2.27
C GLY A 46 2.13 2.85 3.28
N PRO A 47 3.37 3.15 2.85
CA PRO A 47 4.45 3.68 3.71
C PRO A 47 4.03 4.94 4.52
N ALA A 48 4.93 5.57 5.28
CA ALA A 48 4.63 6.74 6.16
C ALA A 48 4.28 8.06 5.41
N TRP A 49 3.85 7.95 4.17
CA TRP A 49 3.75 8.95 3.11
C TRP A 49 2.39 9.67 2.98
N ILE A 50 1.54 9.75 4.01
CA ILE A 50 0.24 10.46 3.91
C ILE A 50 0.20 11.50 5.04
N TYR A 51 -0.29 12.72 4.73
CA TYR A 51 -0.55 13.92 5.56
C TYR A 51 0.29 15.17 5.21
N VAL A 52 -0.38 16.34 5.27
CA VAL A 52 -0.27 17.51 4.38
C VAL A 52 -0.02 18.80 5.18
N GLN A 53 0.70 19.78 4.61
CA GLN A 53 0.21 21.16 4.44
C GLN A 53 0.95 21.88 3.30
N GLU A 54 0.18 22.63 2.50
CA GLU A 54 0.55 23.33 1.26
C GLU A 54 1.38 24.61 1.51
N GLU A 55 2.16 25.02 0.49
CA GLU A 55 2.38 26.45 0.22
C GLU A 55 1.64 26.86 -1.05
N GLU A 56 0.96 28.01 -0.92
CA GLU A 56 0.05 28.65 -1.86
C GLU A 56 0.66 28.84 -3.26
N LYS A 57 -0.10 28.49 -4.31
CA LYS A 57 0.09 29.09 -5.63
C LYS A 57 -0.79 30.32 -5.74
N GLU A 58 -0.14 31.48 -5.87
CA GLU A 58 -0.79 32.73 -6.28
C GLU A 58 -1.62 32.49 -7.56
N LEU A 59 -2.94 32.68 -7.43
CA LEU A 59 -3.88 32.71 -8.54
C LEU A 59 -3.71 34.03 -9.30
N SER A 60 -3.06 34.01 -10.46
CA SER A 60 -3.26 35.07 -11.45
C SER A 60 -4.61 34.85 -12.14
N PHE A 61 -5.61 35.66 -11.74
CA PHE A 61 -6.90 35.76 -12.42
C PHE A 61 -6.72 36.26 -13.85
N GLN A 62 -7.17 35.49 -14.84
CA GLN A 62 -7.59 36.03 -16.13
C GLN A 62 -9.04 35.62 -16.39
N MET A 63 -9.94 36.60 -16.27
CA MET A 63 -11.30 36.49 -16.77
C MET A 63 -11.29 36.68 -18.28
N ASN A 64 -11.98 35.82 -19.01
CA ASN A 64 -12.56 36.19 -20.31
C ASN A 64 -14.00 35.67 -20.39
N PHE A 65 -14.93 36.63 -20.52
CA PHE A 65 -16.35 36.42 -20.75
C PHE A 65 -16.60 36.00 -22.21
N GLY A 66 -17.63 35.17 -22.42
CA GLY A 66 -17.80 34.34 -23.60
C GLY A 66 -18.38 34.97 -24.86
N LYS A 67 -18.54 34.11 -25.88
CA LYS A 67 -19.60 34.19 -26.89
C LYS A 67 -19.83 32.83 -27.56
N THR A 68 -21.11 32.62 -27.87
CA THR A 68 -21.85 31.41 -28.25
C THR A 68 -21.80 31.11 -29.76
N MET A 69 -22.34 29.93 -30.13
CA MET A 69 -22.51 29.29 -31.46
C MET A 69 -21.36 28.34 -31.83
N GLY A 70 -21.54 27.04 -32.05
CA GLY A 70 -22.73 26.22 -32.29
C GLY A 70 -22.51 25.47 -33.60
N GLU A 71 -22.22 24.17 -33.56
CA GLU A 71 -22.59 23.24 -34.62
C GLU A 71 -22.40 21.77 -34.19
N THR A 72 -23.36 21.00 -34.65
CA THR A 72 -23.76 19.63 -34.28
C THR A 72 -22.83 18.56 -34.83
N GLY A 73 -22.59 17.52 -34.05
CA GLY A 73 -22.00 16.26 -34.51
C GLY A 73 -22.32 15.13 -33.54
N ASN A 74 -23.25 14.27 -33.92
CA ASN A 74 -23.70 13.08 -33.20
C ASN A 74 -22.51 12.21 -32.75
N ALA A 75 -22.44 11.92 -31.46
CA ALA A 75 -21.71 10.78 -30.94
C ALA A 75 -22.68 9.91 -30.14
N GLU A 76 -22.84 8.69 -30.63
CA GLU A 76 -23.71 7.65 -30.12
C GLU A 76 -23.46 7.41 -28.63
N THR A 77 -24.57 7.38 -27.91
CA THR A 77 -24.69 6.89 -26.54
C THR A 77 -24.31 5.41 -26.48
N SER A 78 -23.04 5.11 -26.19
CA SER A 78 -22.64 3.79 -25.68
C SER A 78 -22.68 3.84 -24.15
N GLY A 79 -23.59 3.04 -23.59
CA GLY A 79 -24.05 3.08 -22.21
C GLY A 79 -22.97 2.95 -21.13
N ASP A 80 -23.39 3.40 -19.94
CA ASP A 80 -22.78 3.08 -18.66
C ASP A 80 -22.30 1.61 -18.64
N PRO A 81 -21.05 1.34 -18.26
CA PRO A 81 -20.68 0.00 -17.84
C PRO A 81 -21.36 -0.22 -16.50
N SER A 82 -22.41 -1.04 -16.53
CA SER A 82 -23.06 -1.55 -15.33
C SER A 82 -22.00 -2.13 -14.40
N GLU A 83 -22.29 -1.97 -13.12
CA GLU A 83 -21.71 -2.74 -12.02
C GLU A 83 -21.45 -4.17 -12.51
N GLY A 84 -20.17 -4.58 -12.43
CA GLY A 84 -19.77 -5.90 -12.87
C GLY A 84 -20.56 -6.92 -12.08
N GLU A 85 -21.45 -7.62 -12.76
CA GLU A 85 -22.20 -8.74 -12.20
C GLU A 85 -21.21 -9.70 -11.54
N GLU A 86 -21.36 -9.80 -10.22
CA GLU A 86 -20.78 -10.85 -9.43
C GLU A 86 -21.23 -12.17 -10.05
N GLY A 87 -20.26 -13.07 -10.31
CA GLY A 87 -20.59 -14.43 -10.72
C GLY A 87 -21.58 -15.02 -9.72
N GLU A 88 -22.67 -15.57 -10.23
CA GLU A 88 -23.75 -16.18 -9.46
C GLU A 88 -23.19 -17.04 -8.32
N GLU A 89 -23.78 -16.91 -7.12
CA GLU A 89 -23.53 -17.78 -5.98
C GLU A 89 -23.88 -19.23 -6.36
N GLY A 90 -22.91 -19.96 -6.90
CA GLY A 90 -22.99 -21.39 -7.11
C GLY A 90 -23.03 -22.08 -5.75
N ASP A 91 -24.16 -22.66 -5.39
CA ASP A 91 -24.29 -23.58 -4.27
C ASP A 91 -23.34 -24.75 -4.59
N GLY A 92 -22.25 -24.90 -3.83
CA GLY A 92 -21.13 -25.84 -4.06
C GLY A 92 -21.49 -27.34 -4.05
N GLN A 93 -22.75 -27.68 -4.33
CA GLN A 93 -23.30 -29.03 -4.41
C GLN A 93 -22.74 -29.86 -5.56
N GLY A 94 -22.03 -29.24 -6.53
CA GLY A 94 -21.40 -29.91 -7.67
C GLY A 94 -19.90 -30.24 -7.53
N PHE A 95 -19.21 -29.66 -6.55
CA PHE A 95 -17.77 -29.89 -6.37
C PHE A 95 -17.51 -31.24 -5.70
N SER A 96 -16.69 -32.09 -6.33
CA SER A 96 -16.52 -33.49 -5.93
C SER A 96 -16.00 -33.67 -4.49
N LYS A 97 -16.94 -33.86 -3.55
CA LYS A 97 -16.66 -34.16 -2.13
C LYS A 97 -15.65 -35.31 -2.03
N GLY A 98 -14.44 -34.99 -1.54
CA GLY A 98 -13.38 -35.96 -1.28
C GLY A 98 -12.23 -36.02 -2.29
N LYS A 99 -12.28 -35.31 -3.43
CA LYS A 99 -11.20 -35.27 -4.45
C LYS A 99 -9.83 -34.86 -3.88
N TYR A 100 -9.83 -33.94 -2.93
CA TYR A 100 -8.62 -33.37 -2.34
C TYR A 100 -8.30 -33.95 -0.95
N LYS A 101 -9.01 -35.00 -0.51
CA LYS A 101 -8.80 -35.61 0.81
C LYS A 101 -7.43 -36.28 0.89
N GLY A 102 -6.64 -35.95 1.92
CA GLY A 102 -5.27 -36.42 2.11
C GLY A 102 -4.24 -35.74 1.20
N GLY A 103 -4.65 -34.75 0.40
CA GLY A 103 -3.78 -34.03 -0.53
C GLY A 103 -3.41 -32.63 -0.04
N GLN A 104 -2.55 -31.93 -0.80
CA GLN A 104 -2.08 -30.58 -0.48
C GLN A 104 -3.18 -29.51 -0.42
N TRP A 105 -4.35 -29.76 -1.03
CA TRP A 105 -5.47 -28.82 -1.12
C TRP A 105 -6.62 -29.14 -0.17
N GLU A 106 -6.48 -30.14 0.72
CA GLU A 106 -7.55 -30.52 1.63
C GLU A 106 -7.98 -29.35 2.53
N GLU A 107 -7.01 -28.62 3.08
CA GLU A 107 -7.28 -27.47 3.95
C GLU A 107 -7.96 -26.33 3.19
N LEU A 108 -7.52 -26.05 1.95
CA LEU A 108 -8.16 -25.06 1.08
C LEU A 108 -9.64 -25.37 0.84
N VAL A 109 -9.96 -26.63 0.51
CA VAL A 109 -11.33 -27.05 0.23
C VAL A 109 -12.18 -26.98 1.49
N LYS A 110 -11.65 -27.37 2.66
CA LYS A 110 -12.35 -27.20 3.94
C LYS A 110 -12.65 -25.74 4.25
N ASP A 111 -11.71 -24.83 3.97
CA ASP A 111 -11.91 -23.39 4.16
C ASP A 111 -12.96 -22.83 3.20
N LEU A 112 -12.97 -23.29 1.94
CA LEU A 112 -13.99 -22.93 0.94
C LEU A 112 -15.39 -23.41 1.36
N GLU A 113 -15.53 -24.67 1.77
CA GLU A 113 -16.78 -25.21 2.30
C GLU A 113 -17.24 -24.45 3.56
N GLY A 114 -16.31 -24.15 4.46
CA GLY A 114 -16.58 -23.44 5.71
C GLY A 114 -16.86 -21.93 5.54
N THR A 115 -16.56 -21.35 4.38
CA THR A 115 -16.87 -19.96 4.03
C THR A 115 -18.08 -19.82 3.11
N SER A 116 -18.62 -20.92 2.60
CA SER A 116 -19.87 -20.90 1.83
C SER A 116 -21.03 -20.37 2.68
N GLY A 117 -21.68 -19.32 2.19
CA GLY A 117 -22.80 -18.66 2.88
C GLY A 117 -22.41 -17.85 4.13
N LEU A 118 -21.12 -17.53 4.33
CA LEU A 118 -20.64 -16.81 5.52
C LEU A 118 -21.38 -15.48 5.73
N ARG A 119 -21.59 -14.68 4.67
CA ARG A 119 -22.35 -13.43 4.74
C ARG A 119 -23.79 -13.58 5.22
N LYS A 120 -24.43 -14.72 4.95
CA LYS A 120 -25.81 -14.99 5.38
C LYS A 120 -25.90 -15.33 6.88
N GLN A 121 -24.77 -15.69 7.50
CA GLN A 121 -24.70 -16.15 8.89
C GLN A 121 -24.34 -15.05 9.89
N PHE A 122 -23.76 -13.93 9.42
CA PHE A 122 -23.22 -12.88 10.29
C PHE A 122 -23.74 -11.48 9.91
N LYS A 123 -23.83 -10.58 10.88
CA LYS A 123 -24.19 -9.18 10.61
C LYS A 123 -23.09 -8.47 9.82
N ASN A 124 -23.48 -7.65 8.86
CA ASN A 124 -22.58 -6.84 8.03
C ASN A 124 -22.95 -5.36 8.07
N ASP A 125 -23.32 -4.88 9.25
CA ASP A 125 -23.68 -3.48 9.47
C ASP A 125 -22.44 -2.62 9.69
N TYR A 126 -22.52 -1.35 9.29
CA TYR A 126 -21.49 -0.38 9.58
C TYR A 126 -21.79 0.35 10.90
N ASP A 127 -20.90 0.23 11.88
CA ASP A 127 -21.01 0.86 13.20
C ASP A 127 -19.82 1.76 13.53
N GLN A 128 -20.06 2.74 14.40
CA GLN A 128 -19.04 3.68 14.89
C GLN A 128 -18.26 4.44 13.80
N ILE A 129 -18.89 4.68 12.64
CA ILE A 129 -18.31 5.49 11.57
C ILE A 129 -18.16 6.94 12.06
N ASN A 130 -16.98 7.51 11.85
CA ASN A 130 -16.73 8.91 12.10
C ASN A 130 -17.28 9.74 10.93
N GLU A 131 -18.35 10.50 11.17
CA GLU A 131 -19.01 11.35 10.15
C GLU A 131 -18.06 12.38 9.52
N ASN A 132 -17.02 12.81 10.25
CA ASN A 132 -16.01 13.76 9.78
C ASN A 132 -14.67 13.09 9.40
N SER A 133 -14.66 11.81 9.02
CA SER A 133 -13.42 11.10 8.69
C SER A 133 -12.68 11.61 7.45
N GLY A 134 -13.32 12.42 6.60
CA GLY A 134 -12.74 12.85 5.32
C GLY A 134 -12.55 11.72 4.30
N VAL A 135 -13.20 10.57 4.54
CA VAL A 135 -13.20 9.38 3.67
C VAL A 135 -14.54 9.31 2.95
N ALA A 136 -14.51 9.06 1.64
CA ALA A 136 -15.73 9.00 0.82
C ALA A 136 -16.69 7.89 1.30
N ASP A 137 -17.99 8.18 1.32
CA ASP A 137 -19.04 7.22 1.69
C ASP A 137 -18.99 5.92 0.88
N SER A 138 -18.66 6.04 -0.41
CA SER A 138 -18.50 4.92 -1.33
C SER A 138 -17.31 4.03 -0.97
N TYR A 139 -16.23 4.62 -0.42
CA TYR A 139 -15.13 3.85 0.15
C TYR A 139 -15.56 3.14 1.44
N ILE A 140 -16.22 3.85 2.35
CA ILE A 140 -16.66 3.29 3.64
C ILE A 140 -17.54 2.05 3.40
N LYS A 141 -18.52 2.18 2.51
CA LYS A 141 -19.54 1.17 2.21
C LYS A 141 -19.11 0.17 1.13
N ARG A 142 -17.86 0.22 0.65
CA ARG A 142 -17.36 -0.69 -0.39
C ARG A 142 -17.53 -2.15 -0.02
N ASN A 143 -17.80 -3.00 -1.01
CA ASN A 143 -17.78 -4.45 -0.79
C ASN A 143 -16.34 -4.88 -0.44
N ARG A 144 -16.20 -5.74 0.57
CA ARG A 144 -14.94 -6.31 1.06
C ARG A 144 -15.01 -7.80 0.87
N ASP A 145 -13.95 -8.44 0.40
CA ASP A 145 -13.95 -9.86 0.05
C ASP A 145 -13.61 -10.72 1.27
N TYR A 146 -14.49 -10.72 2.28
CA TYR A 146 -14.28 -11.43 3.56
C TYR A 146 -13.92 -12.91 3.38
N GLU A 147 -14.59 -13.60 2.45
CA GLU A 147 -14.32 -14.99 2.12
C GLU A 147 -12.91 -15.16 1.53
N ASP A 148 -12.48 -14.28 0.63
CA ASP A 148 -11.13 -14.32 0.09
C ASP A 148 -10.08 -14.04 1.16
N ILE A 149 -10.34 -13.09 2.09
CA ILE A 149 -9.45 -12.82 3.24
C ILE A 149 -9.19 -14.09 4.06
N ILE A 150 -10.20 -14.95 4.20
CA ILE A 150 -10.10 -16.22 4.92
C ILE A 150 -9.37 -17.28 4.09
N VAL A 151 -9.75 -17.44 2.82
CA VAL A 151 -9.31 -18.55 1.96
C VAL A 151 -7.92 -18.29 1.36
N LYS A 152 -7.67 -17.12 0.79
CA LYS A 152 -6.39 -16.76 0.15
C LYS A 152 -5.32 -16.36 1.17
N ASP A 153 -4.08 -16.23 0.72
CA ASP A 153 -2.96 -15.88 1.60
C ASP A 153 -2.81 -14.35 1.68
N VAL A 154 -3.25 -13.75 2.79
CA VAL A 154 -3.09 -12.31 3.06
C VAL A 154 -1.72 -11.97 3.65
N LEU A 155 -0.92 -12.97 4.04
CA LEU A 155 0.45 -12.81 4.56
C LEU A 155 1.48 -13.71 3.85
N PRO A 156 1.57 -13.68 2.50
CA PRO A 156 2.31 -14.66 1.71
C PRO A 156 3.82 -14.67 1.92
N THR A 157 4.39 -13.56 2.39
CA THR A 157 5.83 -13.40 2.66
C THR A 157 6.28 -14.13 3.92
N VAL A 158 5.37 -14.46 4.85
CA VAL A 158 5.71 -15.13 6.13
C VAL A 158 6.31 -16.52 5.88
N LYS A 159 5.86 -17.22 4.82
CA LYS A 159 6.33 -18.58 4.49
C LYS A 159 7.83 -18.61 4.21
N GLY A 160 8.38 -17.65 3.46
CA GLY A 160 9.81 -17.58 3.10
C GLY A 160 10.64 -16.62 3.95
N ILE A 161 10.07 -15.99 4.99
CA ILE A 161 10.68 -14.83 5.67
C ILE A 161 12.06 -15.11 6.30
N ARG A 162 12.36 -16.37 6.63
CA ARG A 162 13.64 -16.79 7.24
C ARG A 162 14.62 -17.41 6.25
N ASP A 163 14.16 -17.78 5.06
CA ASP A 163 15.00 -18.37 4.03
C ASP A 163 15.82 -17.26 3.36
N PRO A 164 16.96 -17.51 2.71
CA PRO A 164 17.67 -16.46 1.96
C PRO A 164 16.84 -15.98 0.76
N PHE A 165 16.85 -14.68 0.44
CA PHE A 165 16.04 -14.14 -0.68
C PHE A 165 16.33 -14.81 -2.03
N ARG A 166 17.56 -15.28 -2.25
CA ARG A 166 17.92 -16.07 -3.43
C ARG A 166 17.06 -17.32 -3.62
N VAL A 167 16.69 -18.00 -2.54
CA VAL A 167 15.82 -19.19 -2.59
C VAL A 167 14.42 -18.82 -3.06
N ASP A 168 13.93 -17.63 -2.68
CA ASP A 168 12.63 -17.14 -3.14
C ASP A 168 12.63 -16.89 -4.66
N ILE A 169 13.75 -16.43 -5.23
CA ILE A 169 13.93 -16.24 -6.69
C ILE A 169 14.03 -17.60 -7.40
N GLU A 170 14.83 -18.53 -6.88
CA GLU A 170 15.04 -19.86 -7.49
C GLU A 170 13.73 -20.67 -7.56
N ASN A 171 12.88 -20.56 -6.54
CA ASN A 171 11.59 -21.26 -6.49
C ASN A 171 10.42 -20.43 -7.06
N ALA A 172 10.68 -19.29 -7.72
CA ALA A 172 9.63 -18.34 -8.09
C ALA A 172 8.60 -18.92 -9.08
N GLU A 173 9.06 -19.68 -10.08
CA GLU A 173 8.18 -20.30 -11.09
C GLU A 173 7.29 -21.39 -10.47
N ASP A 174 7.88 -22.27 -9.65
CA ASP A 174 7.16 -23.32 -8.92
C ASP A 174 6.13 -22.72 -7.96
N ASN A 175 6.50 -21.68 -7.24
CA ASN A 175 5.59 -20.96 -6.34
C ASN A 175 4.44 -20.30 -7.11
N LEU A 176 4.71 -19.71 -8.28
CA LEU A 176 3.67 -19.15 -9.15
C LEU A 176 2.74 -20.24 -9.67
N PHE A 177 3.27 -21.41 -10.03
CA PHE A 177 2.49 -22.56 -10.46
C PHE A 177 1.51 -23.03 -9.39
N ILE A 178 2.02 -23.28 -8.17
CA ILE A 178 1.20 -23.68 -7.01
C ILE A 178 0.12 -22.63 -6.73
N HIS A 179 0.48 -21.36 -6.80
CA HIS A 179 -0.46 -20.25 -6.59
C HIS A 179 -1.57 -20.21 -7.66
N LYS A 180 -1.24 -20.37 -8.94
CA LYS A 180 -2.24 -20.41 -10.02
C LYS A 180 -3.16 -21.63 -9.91
N GLU A 181 -2.61 -22.79 -9.53
CA GLU A 181 -3.40 -24.00 -9.28
C GLU A 181 -4.41 -23.78 -8.14
N ARG A 182 -3.95 -23.19 -7.02
CA ARG A 182 -4.83 -22.83 -5.90
C ARG A 182 -5.98 -21.93 -6.36
N ASN A 183 -5.66 -20.87 -7.11
CA ASN A 183 -6.68 -19.93 -7.59
C ASN A 183 -7.65 -20.61 -8.57
N ARG A 184 -7.18 -21.55 -9.42
CA ARG A 184 -8.07 -22.36 -10.27
C ARG A 184 -9.07 -23.17 -9.44
N ILE A 185 -8.59 -23.85 -8.39
CA ILE A 185 -9.45 -24.65 -7.50
C ILE A 185 -10.49 -23.78 -6.81
N ILE A 186 -10.12 -22.58 -6.35
CA ILE A 186 -11.06 -21.61 -5.76
C ILE A 186 -12.16 -21.23 -6.77
N GLU A 187 -11.79 -20.94 -8.02
CA GLU A 187 -12.74 -20.58 -9.07
C GLU A 187 -13.65 -21.75 -9.48
N GLU A 188 -13.11 -22.96 -9.62
CA GLU A 188 -13.90 -24.19 -9.88
C GLU A 188 -14.93 -24.43 -8.77
N PHE A 189 -14.52 -24.29 -7.51
CA PHE A 189 -15.42 -24.44 -6.36
C PHE A 189 -16.57 -23.43 -6.42
N ARG A 190 -16.28 -22.18 -6.76
CA ARG A 190 -17.28 -21.09 -6.83
C ARG A 190 -18.26 -21.25 -7.99
N LYS A 191 -17.77 -21.71 -9.15
CA LYS A 191 -18.59 -21.89 -10.35
C LYS A 191 -19.40 -23.19 -10.33
N GLY A 192 -19.03 -24.14 -9.47
CA GLY A 192 -19.66 -25.45 -9.42
C GLY A 192 -19.40 -26.31 -10.68
N ASP A 193 -18.41 -25.94 -11.49
CA ASP A 193 -18.04 -26.61 -12.74
C ASP A 193 -16.52 -26.88 -12.79
N GLU A 194 -16.16 -28.13 -13.10
CA GLU A 194 -14.78 -28.66 -13.10
C GLU A 194 -14.13 -28.62 -14.51
N SER A 195 -14.60 -27.74 -15.40
CA SER A 195 -14.26 -27.77 -16.84
C SER A 195 -12.85 -27.26 -17.19
N SER A 196 -12.06 -26.77 -16.24
CA SER A 196 -10.73 -26.20 -16.52
C SER A 196 -9.63 -27.27 -16.47
N PRO A 197 -8.84 -27.44 -17.54
CA PRO A 197 -7.76 -28.42 -17.54
C PRO A 197 -6.67 -28.06 -16.50
N PRO A 198 -5.95 -29.06 -15.97
CA PRO A 198 -4.75 -28.85 -15.17
C PRO A 198 -3.83 -27.82 -15.82
N ILE A 199 -3.27 -26.89 -15.05
CA ILE A 199 -2.27 -25.99 -15.61
C ILE A 199 -1.08 -26.87 -16.00
N THR A 200 -0.84 -27.05 -17.30
CA THR A 200 0.34 -27.75 -17.79
C THR A 200 1.48 -26.75 -17.89
N MET A 201 2.55 -27.01 -17.15
CA MET A 201 3.78 -26.23 -17.18
C MET A 201 4.40 -26.27 -18.59
N ARG A 202 4.20 -25.22 -19.39
CA ARG A 202 5.00 -25.02 -20.61
C ARG A 202 6.30 -24.35 -20.19
N ILE A 203 7.32 -25.17 -19.90
CA ILE A 203 8.71 -24.68 -19.88
C ILE A 203 9.06 -24.39 -21.33
N SER A 204 8.86 -23.15 -21.78
CA SER A 204 9.44 -22.67 -23.04
C SER A 204 10.94 -22.53 -22.84
N LYS A 205 11.67 -23.62 -23.02
CA LYS A 205 13.12 -23.61 -23.30
C LYS A 205 13.31 -23.45 -24.80
N GLU A 206 13.27 -22.24 -25.29
CA GLU A 206 13.79 -21.86 -26.62
C GLU A 206 14.49 -20.51 -26.42
N GLY A 207 15.79 -20.38 -26.68
CA GLY A 207 16.41 -20.58 -28.00
C GLY A 207 16.44 -19.21 -28.67
N GLU A 208 17.61 -18.54 -28.65
CA GLU A 208 17.93 -17.24 -29.25
C GLU A 208 16.73 -16.41 -29.73
N ALA A 209 16.00 -15.80 -28.78
CA ALA A 209 14.93 -14.87 -29.11
C ALA A 209 15.55 -13.64 -29.82
N GLU A 210 14.95 -13.23 -30.94
CA GLU A 210 15.24 -11.93 -31.57
C GLU A 210 15.27 -10.82 -30.50
N PRO A 211 16.14 -9.80 -30.63
CA PRO A 211 16.19 -8.73 -29.65
C PRO A 211 14.81 -8.09 -29.52
N LYS A 212 14.19 -8.28 -28.36
CA LYS A 212 12.88 -7.73 -28.02
C LYS A 212 12.88 -6.23 -28.36
N SER A 213 11.81 -5.74 -28.97
CA SER A 213 11.69 -4.31 -29.26
C SER A 213 11.62 -3.50 -27.95
N PRO A 214 12.23 -2.32 -27.85
CA PRO A 214 12.01 -1.40 -26.73
C PRO A 214 10.54 -0.94 -26.68
N LEU A 215 9.96 -0.87 -25.48
CA LEU A 215 8.65 -0.25 -25.31
C LEU A 215 8.80 1.27 -25.48
N SER A 216 7.99 1.89 -26.34
CA SER A 216 7.87 3.35 -26.41
C SER A 216 6.47 3.74 -26.01
N MET A 217 6.34 4.24 -24.78
CA MET A 217 5.08 4.65 -24.18
C MET A 217 5.35 5.82 -23.24
N PRO A 218 5.20 7.06 -23.71
CA PRO A 218 5.39 8.26 -22.91
C PRO A 218 4.52 8.27 -21.66
N LYS A 219 4.89 9.10 -20.68
CA LYS A 219 4.21 9.16 -19.37
C LYS A 219 2.71 9.41 -19.51
N GLU A 220 2.29 10.29 -20.41
CA GLU A 220 0.89 10.64 -20.64
C GLU A 220 0.06 9.43 -21.08
N ASP A 221 0.62 8.59 -21.94
CA ASP A 221 -0.04 7.38 -22.42
C ASP A 221 -0.07 6.29 -21.35
N ARG A 222 1.01 6.14 -20.56
CA ARG A 222 1.02 5.26 -19.39
C ARG A 222 -0.03 5.68 -18.37
N THR A 223 -0.10 6.96 -18.01
CA THR A 223 -1.13 7.49 -17.11
C THR A 223 -2.54 7.25 -17.67
N ARG A 224 -2.77 7.44 -18.96
CA ARG A 224 -4.09 7.16 -19.58
C ARG A 224 -4.47 5.68 -19.49
N TYR A 225 -3.51 4.78 -19.73
CA TYR A 225 -3.73 3.35 -19.55
C TYR A 225 -4.07 3.03 -18.09
N LEU A 226 -3.28 3.54 -17.14
CA LEU A 226 -3.47 3.32 -15.72
C LEU A 226 -4.82 3.86 -15.24
N ASP A 227 -5.25 5.03 -15.70
CA ASP A 227 -6.56 5.62 -15.38
C ASP A 227 -7.71 4.74 -15.88
N LYS A 228 -7.58 4.21 -17.11
CA LYS A 228 -8.58 3.33 -17.73
C LYS A 228 -8.71 2.01 -16.99
N THR A 229 -7.61 1.45 -16.50
CA THR A 229 -7.60 0.12 -15.86
C THR A 229 -7.84 0.16 -14.36
N LEU A 230 -7.74 1.31 -13.69
CA LEU A 230 -7.81 1.45 -12.23
C LEU A 230 -9.07 0.83 -11.60
N LYS A 231 -10.22 0.89 -12.29
CA LYS A 231 -11.51 0.33 -11.84
C LYS A 231 -11.58 -1.20 -11.95
N GLN A 232 -10.73 -1.83 -12.75
CA GLN A 232 -10.73 -3.28 -12.90
C GLN A 232 -10.22 -3.96 -11.61
N LYS A 233 -10.57 -5.25 -11.43
CA LYS A 233 -9.93 -6.08 -10.39
C LYS A 233 -8.41 -6.10 -10.60
N LYS A 234 -7.64 -6.06 -9.51
CA LYS A 234 -6.18 -5.86 -9.59
C LYS A 234 -5.49 -7.03 -10.28
N GLU A 235 -5.98 -8.25 -10.09
CA GLU A 235 -5.50 -9.46 -10.78
C GLU A 235 -5.65 -9.31 -12.29
N LYS A 236 -6.79 -8.80 -12.76
CA LYS A 236 -7.03 -8.53 -14.18
C LYS A 236 -6.12 -7.44 -14.72
N GLN A 237 -5.90 -6.35 -13.97
CA GLN A 237 -4.96 -5.30 -14.36
C GLN A 237 -3.55 -5.85 -14.55
N LEU A 238 -3.11 -6.73 -13.64
CA LEU A 238 -1.81 -7.36 -13.66
C LEU A 238 -1.66 -8.34 -14.83
N ASP A 239 -2.64 -9.21 -15.04
CA ASP A 239 -2.64 -10.19 -16.14
C ASP A 239 -2.67 -9.49 -17.52
N GLU A 240 -3.49 -8.43 -17.66
CA GLU A 240 -3.55 -7.60 -18.87
C GLU A 240 -2.21 -6.90 -19.11
N PHE A 241 -1.56 -6.39 -18.05
CA PHE A 241 -0.26 -5.76 -18.16
C PHE A 241 0.84 -6.76 -18.58
N ILE A 242 0.90 -7.92 -17.93
CA ILE A 242 1.93 -8.93 -18.20
C ILE A 242 1.82 -9.44 -19.62
N SER A 243 0.60 -9.79 -20.05
CA SER A 243 0.37 -10.30 -21.41
C SER A 243 0.71 -9.29 -22.51
N ARG A 244 0.55 -7.99 -22.26
CA ARG A 244 0.80 -6.95 -23.25
C ARG A 244 2.22 -6.41 -23.25
N TYR A 245 2.83 -6.21 -22.08
CA TYR A 245 4.04 -5.38 -21.96
C TYR A 245 5.29 -6.14 -21.48
N MET A 246 5.16 -7.27 -20.78
CA MET A 246 6.35 -7.99 -20.27
C MET A 246 7.15 -8.72 -21.37
N GLY A 247 6.65 -8.72 -22.61
CA GLY A 247 7.36 -9.21 -23.79
C GLY A 247 8.41 -8.25 -24.37
N TYR A 248 8.42 -6.97 -23.98
CA TYR A 248 9.35 -5.95 -24.51
C TYR A 248 10.76 -6.05 -23.88
N ASP A 249 11.73 -5.31 -24.45
CA ASP A 249 13.11 -5.25 -23.95
C ASP A 249 13.14 -4.77 -22.47
N PRO A 250 13.67 -5.57 -21.53
CA PRO A 250 13.68 -5.21 -20.11
C PRO A 250 14.73 -4.15 -19.74
N ASP A 251 15.67 -3.84 -20.63
CA ASP A 251 16.75 -2.87 -20.41
C ASP A 251 16.57 -1.55 -21.18
N LYS A 252 15.66 -1.51 -22.16
CA LYS A 252 15.49 -0.36 -23.05
C LYS A 252 14.04 0.10 -23.15
N GLY A 253 13.87 1.40 -23.39
CA GLY A 253 12.55 2.00 -23.51
C GLY A 253 11.88 2.21 -22.15
N ASP A 254 10.55 2.24 -22.15
CA ASP A 254 9.72 2.67 -21.03
C ASP A 254 9.22 1.53 -20.13
N LEU A 255 9.61 0.27 -20.38
CA LEU A 255 9.06 -0.89 -19.65
C LEU A 255 9.36 -0.82 -18.14
N SER A 256 10.57 -0.44 -17.75
CA SER A 256 10.94 -0.37 -16.33
C SER A 256 10.12 0.70 -15.60
N GLN A 257 9.98 1.89 -16.19
CA GLN A 257 9.11 2.94 -15.65
C GLN A 257 7.65 2.49 -15.62
N PHE A 258 7.17 1.75 -16.61
CA PHE A 258 5.78 1.31 -16.63
C PHE A 258 5.46 0.26 -15.57
N VAL A 259 6.40 -0.66 -15.28
CA VAL A 259 6.26 -1.62 -14.16
C VAL A 259 6.17 -0.87 -12.83
N ARG A 260 7.02 0.13 -12.63
CA ARG A 260 6.97 1.02 -11.47
C ARG A 260 5.63 1.72 -11.36
N ASP A 261 5.21 2.41 -12.42
CA ASP A 261 3.98 3.20 -12.45
C ASP A 261 2.76 2.30 -12.21
N LEU A 262 2.69 1.09 -12.79
CA LEU A 262 1.63 0.11 -12.54
C LEU A 262 1.49 -0.22 -11.05
N TYR A 263 2.60 -0.59 -10.39
CA TYR A 263 2.54 -0.98 -8.99
C TYR A 263 2.14 0.20 -8.11
N TYR A 264 2.86 1.32 -8.22
CA TYR A 264 2.71 2.44 -7.31
C TYR A 264 1.47 3.29 -7.60
N GLU A 265 0.93 3.33 -8.82
CA GLU A 265 -0.25 4.14 -9.14
C GLU A 265 -1.57 3.34 -9.11
N ASN A 266 -1.54 2.03 -9.40
CA ASN A 266 -2.77 1.24 -9.54
C ASN A 266 -2.92 0.07 -8.55
N LEU A 267 -1.85 -0.73 -8.34
CA LEU A 267 -1.98 -2.01 -7.64
C LEU A 267 -1.81 -1.89 -6.12
N GLN A 268 -0.91 -1.02 -5.68
CA GLN A 268 -0.88 -0.56 -4.31
C GLN A 268 -2.10 0.33 -4.08
N ARG A 269 -2.94 0.05 -3.10
CA ARG A 269 -4.07 0.93 -2.72
C ARG A 269 -3.94 1.35 -1.28
N LEU A 270 -4.64 2.42 -0.94
CA LEU A 270 -4.66 3.02 0.38
C LEU A 270 -5.76 2.39 1.25
N ALA A 271 -5.46 2.14 2.52
CA ALA A 271 -6.49 1.89 3.53
C ALA A 271 -6.63 3.10 4.45
N TYR A 272 -7.87 3.53 4.66
CA TYR A 272 -8.16 4.74 5.43
C TYR A 272 -8.84 4.39 6.76
N PRO A 273 -8.40 4.97 7.87
CA PRO A 273 -9.14 4.87 9.13
C PRO A 273 -10.40 5.73 9.03
N PHE A 274 -11.58 5.12 9.14
CA PHE A 274 -12.87 5.85 9.09
C PHE A 274 -13.79 5.56 10.29
N SER A 275 -13.46 4.58 11.13
CA SER A 275 -14.26 4.18 12.29
C SER A 275 -13.43 4.27 13.57
N GLY A 276 -14.10 4.53 14.69
CA GLY A 276 -13.51 4.39 16.02
C GLY A 276 -13.20 2.92 16.38
N ASP A 277 -13.83 1.96 15.70
CA ASP A 277 -13.52 0.55 15.83
C ASP A 277 -12.33 0.17 14.91
N PRO A 278 -11.16 -0.19 15.49
CA PRO A 278 -9.95 -0.49 14.72
C PRO A 278 -10.05 -1.78 13.89
N SER A 279 -11.05 -2.62 14.13
CA SER A 279 -11.23 -3.86 13.37
C SER A 279 -11.64 -3.61 11.91
N TYR A 280 -12.33 -2.50 11.59
CA TYR A 280 -12.62 -2.12 10.20
C TYR A 280 -11.35 -1.95 9.39
N PHE A 281 -10.42 -1.26 10.01
CA PHE A 281 -9.14 -0.97 9.43
C PHE A 281 -8.27 -2.23 9.25
N ALA A 282 -8.33 -3.17 10.20
CA ALA A 282 -7.66 -4.47 10.05
C ALA A 282 -8.20 -5.25 8.84
N ILE A 283 -9.51 -5.25 8.61
CA ILE A 283 -10.10 -5.88 7.41
C ILE A 283 -9.64 -5.20 6.13
N ASP A 284 -9.69 -3.86 6.07
CA ASP A 284 -9.20 -3.15 4.88
C ASP A 284 -7.72 -3.43 4.64
N TYR A 285 -6.93 -3.57 5.71
CA TYR A 285 -5.55 -3.99 5.60
C TYR A 285 -5.39 -5.36 4.95
N PHE A 286 -6.16 -6.37 5.40
CA PHE A 286 -6.11 -7.71 4.82
C PHE A 286 -6.65 -7.74 3.38
N GLN A 287 -7.72 -7.00 3.10
CA GLN A 287 -8.26 -6.80 1.75
C GLN A 287 -7.19 -6.25 0.80
N GLU A 288 -6.45 -5.22 1.23
CA GLU A 288 -5.37 -4.68 0.41
C GLU A 288 -4.17 -5.62 0.28
N ASN A 289 -4.03 -6.64 1.14
CA ASN A 289 -2.96 -7.64 1.03
C ASN A 289 -3.32 -8.86 0.19
N LEU A 290 -4.60 -9.18 -0.01
CA LEU A 290 -5.04 -10.26 -0.91
C LEU A 290 -4.36 -10.15 -2.29
N ASN A 291 -4.48 -8.98 -2.88
CA ASN A 291 -3.94 -8.69 -4.21
C ASN A 291 -2.41 -8.62 -4.25
N LYS A 292 -1.74 -8.51 -3.09
CA LYS A 292 -0.28 -8.48 -3.04
C LYS A 292 0.31 -9.86 -3.23
N GLU A 293 -0.42 -10.92 -2.94
CA GLU A 293 0.06 -12.27 -3.23
C GLU A 293 0.17 -12.48 -4.74
N ASP A 294 -0.89 -12.23 -5.51
CA ASP A 294 -0.88 -12.42 -6.97
C ASP A 294 0.26 -11.59 -7.58
N PHE A 295 0.37 -10.32 -7.17
CA PHE A 295 1.46 -9.46 -7.62
C PHE A 295 2.84 -9.99 -7.23
N LEU A 296 3.05 -10.38 -5.96
CA LEU A 296 4.33 -10.91 -5.50
C LEU A 296 4.73 -12.16 -6.28
N ARG A 297 3.82 -13.12 -6.48
CA ARG A 297 4.12 -14.37 -7.19
C ARG A 297 4.45 -14.12 -8.65
N GLN A 298 3.67 -13.28 -9.33
CA GLN A 298 3.91 -12.96 -10.73
C GLN A 298 5.21 -12.17 -10.91
N MET A 299 5.48 -11.18 -10.06
CA MET A 299 6.70 -10.39 -10.15
C MET A 299 7.96 -11.14 -9.70
N MET A 300 7.87 -12.08 -8.76
CA MET A 300 9.02 -12.95 -8.44
C MET A 300 9.39 -13.83 -9.63
N ALA A 301 8.40 -14.38 -10.36
CA ALA A 301 8.67 -15.15 -11.58
C ALA A 301 9.19 -14.25 -12.71
N ALA A 302 8.68 -13.02 -12.85
CA ALA A 302 9.25 -12.06 -13.79
C ALA A 302 10.69 -11.67 -13.42
N LEU A 303 10.99 -11.53 -12.13
CA LEU A 303 12.32 -11.21 -11.63
C LEU A 303 13.32 -12.31 -11.93
N SER A 304 12.96 -13.59 -11.74
CA SER A 304 13.87 -14.70 -12.01
C SER A 304 14.36 -14.72 -13.47
N GLN A 305 13.53 -14.25 -14.39
CA GLN A 305 13.84 -14.15 -15.82
C GLN A 305 14.52 -12.84 -16.22
N ASN A 306 14.32 -11.75 -15.46
CA ASN A 306 14.81 -10.41 -15.78
C ASN A 306 15.84 -9.87 -14.78
N LEU A 307 16.45 -10.75 -13.97
CA LEU A 307 17.44 -10.34 -12.98
C LEU A 307 18.65 -9.72 -13.68
N GLY A 308 19.07 -8.55 -13.21
CA GLY A 308 20.18 -7.81 -13.81
C GLY A 308 19.79 -6.83 -14.91
N THR A 309 18.48 -6.57 -15.08
CA THR A 309 17.96 -5.58 -16.03
C THR A 309 17.38 -4.34 -15.33
N ASN A 310 17.11 -3.27 -16.09
CA ASN A 310 16.40 -2.08 -15.57
C ASN A 310 15.02 -2.46 -15.02
N THR A 311 14.27 -3.30 -15.75
CA THR A 311 12.96 -3.79 -15.31
C THR A 311 13.07 -4.67 -14.06
N GLY A 312 14.06 -5.56 -13.99
CA GLY A 312 14.33 -6.35 -12.79
C GLY A 312 14.65 -5.49 -11.56
N THR A 313 15.31 -4.35 -11.76
CA THR A 313 15.60 -3.37 -10.69
C THR A 313 14.31 -2.75 -10.13
N GLU A 314 13.36 -2.37 -10.99
CA GLU A 314 12.06 -1.83 -10.57
C GLU A 314 11.18 -2.88 -9.88
N ILE A 315 11.25 -4.13 -10.36
CA ILE A 315 10.60 -5.26 -9.70
C ILE A 315 11.17 -5.48 -8.29
N LEU A 316 12.49 -5.40 -8.10
CA LEU A 316 13.12 -5.53 -6.78
C LEU A 316 12.70 -4.43 -5.80
N PHE A 317 12.61 -3.16 -6.25
CA PHE A 317 12.07 -2.08 -5.42
C PHE A 317 10.63 -2.37 -4.99
N THR A 318 9.85 -2.91 -5.91
CA THR A 318 8.46 -3.22 -5.64
C THR A 318 8.32 -4.40 -4.65
N ILE A 319 9.11 -5.46 -4.83
CA ILE A 319 9.13 -6.60 -3.90
C ILE A 319 9.55 -6.13 -2.52
N GLU A 320 10.61 -5.31 -2.40
CA GLU A 320 11.02 -4.72 -1.13
C GLU A 320 9.85 -3.99 -0.44
N ASN A 321 9.11 -3.19 -1.20
CA ASN A 321 7.96 -2.45 -0.67
C ASN A 321 6.81 -3.38 -0.23
N ILE A 322 6.58 -4.48 -0.95
CA ILE A 322 5.62 -5.51 -0.53
C ILE A 322 6.02 -6.10 0.81
N TYR A 323 7.31 -6.42 1.01
CA TYR A 323 7.79 -6.90 2.31
C TYR A 323 7.63 -5.84 3.41
N GLU A 324 7.85 -4.56 3.13
CA GLU A 324 7.55 -3.48 4.09
C GLU A 324 6.08 -3.49 4.51
N ILE A 325 5.15 -3.53 3.54
CA ILE A 325 3.72 -3.51 3.81
C ILE A 325 3.27 -4.79 4.53
N GLN A 326 3.82 -5.93 4.16
CA GLN A 326 3.53 -7.22 4.78
C GLN A 326 4.04 -7.32 6.23
N GLY A 327 5.19 -6.71 6.53
CA GLY A 327 5.67 -6.55 7.91
C GLY A 327 4.66 -5.77 8.76
N ARG A 328 4.18 -4.62 8.25
CA ARG A 328 3.12 -3.82 8.90
C ARG A 328 1.79 -4.57 8.99
N ALA A 329 1.43 -5.39 8.01
CA ALA A 329 0.25 -6.26 8.04
C ALA A 329 0.30 -7.23 9.22
N LEU A 330 1.47 -7.82 9.42
CA LEU A 330 1.70 -8.77 10.49
C LEU A 330 1.70 -8.11 11.87
N GLU A 331 2.08 -6.83 11.98
CA GLU A 331 1.83 -6.06 13.20
C GLU A 331 0.33 -5.88 13.48
N GLN A 332 -0.49 -5.63 12.45
CA GLN A 332 -1.95 -5.57 12.61
C GLN A 332 -2.54 -6.92 13.04
N TYR A 333 -2.00 -8.03 12.53
CA TYR A 333 -2.38 -9.35 13.04
C TYR A 333 -2.21 -9.46 14.58
N PHE A 334 -1.11 -8.93 15.15
CA PHE A 334 -0.94 -8.94 16.60
C PHE A 334 -1.91 -8.04 17.33
N GLN A 335 -2.26 -6.88 16.77
CA GLN A 335 -3.27 -5.98 17.34
C GLN A 335 -4.68 -6.61 17.28
N THR A 336 -4.98 -7.33 16.21
CA THR A 336 -6.22 -8.10 16.03
C THR A 336 -6.44 -9.09 17.15
N LYS A 337 -5.38 -9.72 17.68
CA LYS A 337 -5.49 -10.62 18.85
C LYS A 337 -6.02 -9.90 20.09
N GLU A 338 -5.64 -8.65 20.29
CA GLU A 338 -6.14 -7.84 21.41
C GLU A 338 -7.59 -7.40 21.15
N TYR A 339 -7.93 -7.02 19.90
CA TYR A 339 -9.31 -6.68 19.53
C TYR A 339 -10.26 -7.86 19.78
N LEU A 340 -9.87 -9.07 19.40
CA LEU A 340 -10.66 -10.29 19.60
C LEU A 340 -10.90 -10.61 21.08
N LYS A 341 -9.90 -10.36 21.95
CA LYS A 341 -10.06 -10.57 23.41
C LYS A 341 -11.06 -9.58 24.01
N LEU A 342 -11.02 -8.33 23.57
CA LEU A 342 -11.84 -7.23 24.09
C LEU A 342 -13.23 -7.14 23.42
N ALA A 343 -13.48 -7.94 22.38
CA ALA A 343 -14.72 -7.92 21.61
C ALA A 343 -15.97 -8.20 22.46
N THR A 344 -16.99 -7.34 22.34
CA THR A 344 -18.30 -7.55 22.97
C THR A 344 -19.05 -8.73 22.33
N PRO A 345 -20.09 -9.30 22.99
CA PRO A 345 -20.91 -10.34 22.40
C PRO A 345 -21.52 -9.95 21.04
N GLU A 346 -21.94 -8.69 20.88
CA GLU A 346 -22.52 -8.16 19.66
C GLU A 346 -21.47 -8.08 18.54
N GLN A 347 -20.28 -7.57 18.85
CA GLN A 347 -19.18 -7.49 17.89
C GLN A 347 -18.78 -8.87 17.37
N ARG A 348 -18.75 -9.89 18.22
CA ARG A 348 -18.44 -11.28 17.84
C ARG A 348 -19.45 -11.89 16.85
N GLN A 349 -20.65 -11.32 16.74
CA GLN A 349 -21.68 -11.75 15.77
C GLN A 349 -21.58 -11.00 14.43
N THR A 350 -20.55 -10.17 14.24
CA THR A 350 -20.29 -9.49 12.97
C THR A 350 -19.35 -10.30 12.07
N LEU A 351 -19.55 -10.16 10.77
CA LEU A 351 -18.74 -10.82 9.74
C LEU A 351 -17.26 -10.44 9.84
N ARG A 352 -17.00 -9.18 10.20
CA ARG A 352 -15.66 -8.62 10.44
C ARG A 352 -14.92 -9.39 11.53
N TYR A 353 -15.49 -9.51 12.72
CA TYR A 353 -14.83 -10.19 13.83
C TYR A 353 -14.67 -11.69 13.59
N GLU A 354 -15.63 -12.33 12.91
CA GLU A 354 -15.48 -13.73 12.50
C GLU A 354 -14.32 -13.90 11.51
N THR A 355 -14.18 -12.99 10.55
CA THR A 355 -13.06 -12.98 9.59
C THR A 355 -11.73 -12.85 10.32
N LEU A 356 -11.62 -11.89 11.24
CA LEU A 356 -10.42 -11.70 12.07
C LEU A 356 -10.07 -12.94 12.90
N ARG A 357 -11.07 -13.62 13.47
CA ARG A 357 -10.88 -14.86 14.22
C ARG A 357 -10.31 -15.98 13.34
N ARG A 358 -10.80 -16.13 12.12
CA ARG A 358 -10.30 -17.15 11.18
C ARG A 358 -8.90 -16.85 10.67
N VAL A 359 -8.60 -15.57 10.40
CA VAL A 359 -7.23 -15.13 10.06
C VAL A 359 -6.27 -15.41 11.22
N GLU A 360 -6.65 -15.13 12.47
CA GLU A 360 -5.85 -15.47 13.66
C GLU A 360 -5.54 -16.97 13.71
N ALA A 361 -6.55 -17.82 13.56
CA ALA A 361 -6.39 -19.26 13.60
C ALA A 361 -5.46 -19.77 12.48
N LYS A 362 -5.62 -19.25 11.26
CA LYS A 362 -4.84 -19.63 10.07
C LYS A 362 -3.34 -19.42 10.25
N TYR A 363 -2.93 -18.23 10.72
CA TYR A 363 -1.50 -17.89 10.80
C TYR A 363 -0.83 -18.32 12.10
N LYS A 364 -1.61 -18.69 13.13
CA LYS A 364 -1.07 -19.05 14.45
C LYS A 364 0.04 -20.11 14.39
N LYS A 365 -0.18 -21.22 13.67
CA LYS A 365 0.80 -22.31 13.56
C LYS A 365 2.03 -21.87 12.76
N LEU A 366 1.82 -21.20 11.62
CA LEU A 366 2.92 -20.72 10.77
C LEU A 366 3.82 -19.74 11.52
N LEU A 367 3.25 -18.82 12.30
CA LEU A 367 4.03 -17.86 13.08
C LEU A 367 4.84 -18.53 14.20
N GLN A 368 4.29 -19.58 14.82
CA GLN A 368 5.04 -20.39 15.79
C GLN A 368 6.23 -21.10 15.11
N GLU A 369 6.01 -21.74 13.96
CA GLU A 369 7.06 -22.40 13.19
C GLU A 369 8.17 -21.43 12.75
N LYS A 370 7.79 -20.21 12.35
CA LYS A 370 8.73 -19.15 11.94
C LYS A 370 9.34 -18.36 13.10
N LYS A 371 8.99 -18.71 14.35
CA LYS A 371 9.45 -18.07 15.59
C LYS A 371 9.17 -16.56 15.57
N ILE A 372 7.94 -16.18 15.25
CA ILE A 372 7.46 -14.79 15.27
C ILE A 372 6.33 -14.73 16.30
N ALA A 373 6.64 -14.22 17.49
CA ALA A 373 5.70 -14.18 18.61
C ALA A 373 5.21 -12.75 18.93
N ALA A 374 5.97 -11.72 18.55
CA ALA A 374 5.64 -10.33 18.79
C ALA A 374 6.16 -9.39 17.69
N GLY A 375 5.75 -8.13 17.73
CA GLY A 375 6.19 -7.10 16.76
C GLY A 375 7.71 -6.95 16.63
N LYS A 376 8.48 -7.17 17.72
CA LYS A 376 9.95 -7.23 17.65
C LYS A 376 10.45 -8.27 16.66
N ASP A 377 9.88 -9.46 16.67
CA ASP A 377 10.31 -10.57 15.82
C ASP A 377 9.94 -10.30 14.36
N VAL A 378 8.82 -9.59 14.13
CA VAL A 378 8.41 -9.10 12.82
C VAL A 378 9.44 -8.13 12.28
N GLU A 379 9.75 -7.08 13.04
CA GLU A 379 10.72 -6.06 12.65
C GLU A 379 12.09 -6.69 12.38
N GLU A 380 12.55 -7.63 13.20
CA GLU A 380 13.80 -8.35 12.96
C GLU A 380 13.79 -9.17 11.67
N ALA A 381 12.73 -9.95 11.43
CA ALA A 381 12.65 -10.81 10.25
C ALA A 381 12.51 -10.01 8.95
N TYR A 382 11.66 -8.99 8.95
CA TYR A 382 11.37 -8.19 7.77
C TYR A 382 12.46 -7.17 7.44
N SER A 383 13.08 -6.51 8.43
CA SER A 383 14.23 -5.63 8.15
C SER A 383 15.39 -6.40 7.51
N LYS A 384 15.72 -7.59 8.04
CA LYS A 384 16.73 -8.47 7.46
C LYS A 384 16.40 -8.83 6.01
N LYS A 385 15.17 -9.29 5.75
CA LYS A 385 14.73 -9.68 4.41
C LYS A 385 14.76 -8.52 3.42
N ARG A 386 14.29 -7.34 3.83
CA ARG A 386 14.33 -6.12 3.01
C ARG A 386 15.77 -5.71 2.66
N ILE A 387 16.70 -5.82 3.60
CA ILE A 387 18.14 -5.61 3.33
C ILE A 387 18.67 -6.62 2.31
N GLU A 388 18.33 -7.92 2.42
CA GLU A 388 18.75 -8.94 1.43
C GLU A 388 18.24 -8.61 0.00
N ILE A 389 17.00 -8.12 -0.11
CA ILE A 389 16.41 -7.69 -1.39
C ILE A 389 17.17 -6.48 -1.95
N LEU A 390 17.44 -5.47 -1.11
CA LEU A 390 18.17 -4.27 -1.50
C LEU A 390 19.63 -4.56 -1.86
N GLU A 391 20.28 -5.50 -1.19
CA GLU A 391 21.63 -5.95 -1.54
C GLU A 391 21.65 -6.70 -2.88
N THR A 392 20.61 -7.49 -3.14
CA THR A 392 20.42 -8.12 -4.46
C THR A 392 20.24 -7.05 -5.54
N LEU A 393 19.43 -6.01 -5.28
CA LEU A 393 19.25 -4.87 -6.18
C LEU A 393 20.57 -4.14 -6.45
N ILE A 394 21.28 -3.73 -5.40
CA ILE A 394 22.54 -2.98 -5.50
C ILE A 394 23.60 -3.79 -6.26
N SER A 395 23.67 -5.10 -6.04
CA SER A 395 24.69 -5.97 -6.68
C SER A 395 24.36 -6.38 -8.11
N LYS A 396 23.08 -6.30 -8.53
CA LYS A 396 22.63 -6.77 -9.83
C LYS A 396 22.18 -5.67 -10.79
N THR A 397 21.82 -4.48 -10.30
CA THR A 397 21.34 -3.41 -11.19
C THR A 397 22.35 -3.07 -12.30
N PRO A 398 21.93 -3.03 -13.58
CA PRO A 398 22.86 -2.84 -14.69
C PRO A 398 23.35 -1.39 -14.74
N LYS A 399 24.67 -1.22 -14.94
CA LYS A 399 25.30 0.10 -15.15
C LYS A 399 24.93 1.14 -14.08
N GLY A 400 24.62 0.70 -12.85
CA GLY A 400 24.21 1.58 -11.75
C GLY A 400 22.81 2.20 -11.90
N TYR A 401 21.91 1.63 -12.72
CA TYR A 401 20.53 2.12 -12.85
C TYR A 401 19.84 2.20 -11.48
N ARG A 402 19.40 3.41 -11.09
CA ARG A 402 18.75 3.70 -9.79
C ARG A 402 19.52 3.21 -8.56
N ILE A 403 20.84 3.03 -8.67
CA ILE A 403 21.65 2.52 -7.56
C ILE A 403 21.61 3.46 -6.35
N LYS A 404 21.49 4.77 -6.58
CA LYS A 404 21.34 5.78 -5.53
C LYS A 404 20.10 5.55 -4.67
N ASP A 405 18.96 5.25 -5.29
CA ASP A 405 17.74 4.88 -4.57
C ASP A 405 17.92 3.57 -3.78
N GLY A 406 18.65 2.58 -4.32
CA GLY A 406 18.94 1.32 -3.63
C GLY A 406 19.72 1.55 -2.33
N TYR A 407 20.75 2.40 -2.36
CA TYR A 407 21.50 2.79 -1.16
C TYR A 407 20.67 3.64 -0.21
N PHE A 408 19.84 4.55 -0.73
CA PHE A 408 18.97 5.38 0.10
C PHE A 408 17.99 4.53 0.91
N GLU A 409 17.28 3.61 0.25
CA GLU A 409 16.32 2.71 0.88
C GLU A 409 17.01 1.74 1.85
N LYS A 410 18.22 1.23 1.53
CA LYS A 410 18.99 0.42 2.48
C LYS A 410 19.33 1.21 3.75
N GLY A 411 19.78 2.45 3.60
CA GLY A 411 20.03 3.34 4.73
C GLY A 411 18.76 3.58 5.55
N ARG A 412 17.60 3.77 4.90
CA ARG A 412 16.31 3.91 5.58
C ARG A 412 15.96 2.68 6.41
N VAL A 413 16.05 1.48 5.85
CA VAL A 413 15.72 0.24 6.60
C VAL A 413 16.63 0.08 7.82
N LEU A 414 17.92 0.35 7.67
CA LEU A 414 18.88 0.32 8.77
C LEU A 414 18.54 1.36 9.85
N TRP A 415 18.18 2.57 9.44
CA TRP A 415 17.81 3.64 10.35
C TRP A 415 16.52 3.31 11.11
N GLU A 416 15.46 2.92 10.42
CA GLU A 416 14.17 2.52 11.00
C GLU A 416 14.35 1.38 12.01
N SER A 417 15.09 0.32 11.63
CA SER A 417 15.34 -0.82 12.51
C SER A 417 16.22 -0.45 13.71
N GLY A 418 17.22 0.41 13.51
CA GLY A 418 18.05 0.96 14.57
C GLY A 418 17.26 1.81 15.56
N SER A 419 16.37 2.68 15.08
CA SER A 419 15.46 3.47 15.91
C SER A 419 14.50 2.57 16.71
N PHE A 420 13.90 1.56 16.07
CA PHE A 420 13.00 0.61 16.74
C PHE A 420 13.70 -0.20 17.83
N LYS A 421 14.89 -0.74 17.54
CA LYS A 421 15.67 -1.59 18.45
C LYS A 421 16.51 -0.79 19.45
N LYS A 422 16.57 0.54 19.31
CA LYS A 422 17.51 1.43 20.01
C LYS A 422 18.98 1.01 19.80
N ASP A 423 19.30 0.60 18.57
CA ASP A 423 20.62 0.15 18.15
C ASP A 423 21.34 1.25 17.35
N THR A 424 22.27 1.94 18.03
CA THR A 424 23.05 3.03 17.44
C THR A 424 24.04 2.56 16.37
N LYS A 425 24.41 1.27 16.36
CA LYS A 425 25.28 0.72 15.31
C LYS A 425 24.56 0.68 13.97
N LEU A 426 23.29 0.23 13.97
CA LEU A 426 22.46 0.22 12.76
C LEU A 426 22.21 1.63 12.23
N GLN A 427 21.91 2.59 13.11
CA GLN A 427 21.75 4.00 12.72
C GLN A 427 23.06 4.60 12.17
N SER A 428 24.21 4.24 12.74
CA SER A 428 25.50 4.66 12.20
C SER A 428 25.80 4.02 10.84
N GLU A 429 25.39 2.77 10.63
CA GLU A 429 25.50 2.10 9.33
C GLU A 429 24.59 2.75 8.28
N ALA A 430 23.39 3.19 8.66
CA ALA A 430 22.51 3.98 7.80
C ALA A 430 23.18 5.26 7.32
N ILE A 431 23.76 6.05 8.23
CA ILE A 431 24.49 7.28 7.90
C ILE A 431 25.65 6.98 6.94
N LYS A 432 26.45 5.96 7.23
CA LYS A 432 27.55 5.53 6.34
C LYS A 432 27.04 5.09 4.97
N THR A 433 25.85 4.50 4.91
CA THR A 433 25.23 4.07 3.65
C THR A 433 24.79 5.28 2.84
N TRP A 434 24.16 6.29 3.45
CA TRP A 434 23.78 7.53 2.77
C TRP A 434 24.98 8.36 2.31
N ASN A 435 26.05 8.44 3.11
CA ASN A 435 27.27 9.18 2.75
C ASN A 435 27.98 8.61 1.50
N LYS A 436 27.69 7.36 1.10
CA LYS A 436 28.21 6.78 -0.14
C LYS A 436 27.46 7.25 -1.40
N ILE A 437 26.23 7.76 -1.27
CA ILE A 437 25.35 8.05 -2.42
C ILE A 437 25.94 9.09 -3.36
N THR A 438 26.67 10.08 -2.82
CA THR A 438 27.26 11.18 -3.59
C THR A 438 28.33 10.72 -4.57
N SER A 439 29.02 9.60 -4.30
CA SER A 439 30.06 9.04 -5.18
C SER A 439 29.55 7.97 -6.15
N LEU A 440 28.26 7.61 -6.09
CA LEU A 440 27.66 6.64 -6.98
C LEU A 440 27.35 7.23 -8.36
N PRO A 441 27.40 6.42 -9.43
CA PRO A 441 27.05 6.86 -10.77
C PRO A 441 25.60 7.39 -10.83
N ALA A 442 25.38 8.42 -11.64
CA ALA A 442 24.05 8.93 -11.96
C ALA A 442 23.54 8.21 -13.22
N ASN A 443 22.72 7.17 -13.04
CA ASN A 443 22.04 6.48 -14.12
C ASN A 443 20.60 6.15 -13.68
N GLY A 444 19.63 6.47 -14.54
CA GLY A 444 18.21 6.46 -14.18
C GLY A 444 17.81 7.59 -13.24
N ASP A 445 16.56 7.56 -12.80
CA ASP A 445 16.01 8.54 -11.85
C ASP A 445 16.63 8.37 -10.45
N PHE A 446 16.65 9.44 -9.66
CA PHE A 446 16.88 9.38 -8.22
C PHE A 446 15.66 9.91 -7.47
N LEU A 447 14.70 9.05 -7.18
CA LEU A 447 13.39 9.47 -6.65
C LEU A 447 13.49 10.03 -5.22
N ASN A 448 14.48 9.61 -4.45
CA ASN A 448 14.72 10.11 -3.09
C ASN A 448 15.75 11.26 -3.01
N GLU A 449 16.04 11.95 -4.13
CA GLU A 449 17.07 13.01 -4.19
C GLU A 449 16.86 14.10 -3.13
N LYS A 450 15.66 14.72 -3.09
CA LYS A 450 15.36 15.80 -2.13
C LYS A 450 15.55 15.37 -0.67
N ALA A 451 15.12 14.16 -0.33
CA ALA A 451 15.26 13.63 1.02
C ALA A 451 16.71 13.33 1.37
N ASN A 452 17.45 12.79 0.41
CA ASN A 452 18.89 12.56 0.55
C ASN A 452 19.64 13.88 0.73
N GLU A 453 19.33 14.91 -0.06
CA GLU A 453 19.93 16.24 0.08
C GLU A 453 19.67 16.85 1.45
N ALA A 454 18.43 16.77 1.96
CA ALA A 454 18.08 17.25 3.29
C ALA A 454 18.85 16.51 4.40
N ILE A 455 18.95 15.17 4.31
CA ILE A 455 19.74 14.36 5.26
C ILE A 455 21.22 14.72 5.16
N GLN A 456 21.78 14.85 3.95
CA GLN A 456 23.20 15.17 3.76
C GLN A 456 23.54 16.58 4.25
N LEU A 457 22.67 17.56 4.04
CA LEU A 457 22.83 18.92 4.56
C LEU A 457 22.87 18.89 6.09
N LEU A 458 21.92 18.18 6.72
CA LEU A 458 21.88 18.02 8.16
C LEU A 458 23.16 17.35 8.70
N LEU A 459 23.61 16.26 8.09
CA LEU A 459 24.83 15.56 8.50
C LEU A 459 26.09 16.43 8.33
N ARG A 460 26.11 17.30 7.31
CA ARG A 460 27.20 18.25 7.06
C ARG A 460 27.23 19.37 8.09
N ASP A 461 26.08 19.87 8.52
CA ASP A 461 25.97 20.93 9.53
C ASP A 461 26.55 20.49 10.89
N PHE A 462 26.57 19.18 11.16
CA PHE A 462 27.23 18.57 12.32
C PHE A 462 28.67 18.06 12.04
N GLY A 463 29.28 18.45 10.93
CA GLY A 463 30.69 18.13 10.62
C GLY A 463 30.92 16.83 9.85
N ASN A 464 30.03 16.49 8.90
CA ASN A 464 30.10 15.27 8.08
C ASN A 464 30.10 13.99 8.92
N VAL A 465 29.09 13.88 9.77
CA VAL A 465 28.97 12.81 10.75
C VAL A 465 28.87 11.44 10.06
N SER A 466 29.55 10.44 10.64
CA SER A 466 29.49 9.03 10.23
C SER A 466 29.10 8.08 11.37
N ASN A 467 28.87 8.61 12.57
CA ASN A 467 28.43 7.89 13.76
C ASN A 467 27.24 8.62 14.38
N VAL A 468 26.13 7.92 14.59
CA VAL A 468 24.91 8.52 15.15
C VAL A 468 25.11 9.10 16.56
N ASP A 469 26.07 8.57 17.33
CA ASP A 469 26.35 9.04 18.69
C ASP A 469 26.85 10.49 18.72
N SER A 470 27.40 10.97 17.59
CA SER A 470 27.80 12.37 17.42
C SER A 470 26.64 13.29 17.04
N LEU A 471 25.45 12.75 16.71
CA LEU A 471 24.25 13.54 16.41
C LEU A 471 23.43 13.77 17.68
N PRO A 472 23.02 15.03 17.95
CA PRO A 472 22.06 15.32 19.01
C PRO A 472 20.70 14.70 18.68
N LEU A 473 19.88 14.45 19.71
CA LEU A 473 18.56 13.83 19.55
C LEU A 473 17.68 14.59 18.54
N GLN A 474 17.71 15.92 18.57
CA GLN A 474 16.94 16.76 17.64
C GLN A 474 17.30 16.50 16.17
N ALA A 475 18.58 16.24 15.86
CA ALA A 475 19.00 15.90 14.50
C ALA A 475 18.50 14.50 14.09
N ARG A 476 18.45 13.56 15.04
CA ARG A 476 17.88 12.22 14.78
C ARG A 476 16.39 12.31 14.50
N ASP A 477 15.66 13.12 15.28
CA ASP A 477 14.24 13.39 15.08
C ASP A 477 13.97 14.08 13.72
N GLN A 478 14.87 14.97 13.28
CA GLN A 478 14.81 15.58 11.95
C GLN A 478 15.03 14.57 10.83
N ILE A 479 15.97 13.62 10.97
CA ILE A 479 16.13 12.52 10.01
C ILE A 479 14.85 11.69 9.95
N ASP A 480 14.28 11.32 11.10
CA ASP A 480 13.00 10.60 11.16
C ASP A 480 11.88 11.38 10.46
N PHE A 481 11.83 12.70 10.67
CA PHE A 481 10.84 13.57 10.01
C PHE A 481 11.03 13.62 8.49
N ILE A 482 12.25 13.78 8.00
CA ILE A 482 12.56 13.77 6.56
C ILE A 482 12.14 12.43 5.95
N LEU A 483 12.53 11.31 6.58
CA LEU A 483 12.20 9.98 6.07
C LEU A 483 10.68 9.75 6.02
N ARG A 484 9.94 10.22 7.03
CA ARG A 484 8.47 10.09 7.07
C ARG A 484 7.80 10.95 5.99
N THR A 485 8.21 12.20 5.82
CA THR A 485 7.53 13.17 4.94
C THR A 485 7.98 13.15 3.48
N ARG A 486 9.09 12.47 3.15
CA ARG A 486 9.70 12.52 1.80
C ARG A 486 8.77 12.20 0.64
N LEU A 487 7.70 11.43 0.86
CA LEU A 487 6.79 10.98 -0.19
C LEU A 487 5.38 11.61 -0.09
N SER A 488 5.13 12.53 0.84
CA SER A 488 3.78 13.07 1.11
C SER A 488 3.11 13.66 -0.14
N GLU A 489 3.86 14.39 -0.97
CA GLU A 489 3.34 15.02 -2.20
C GLU A 489 2.81 13.98 -3.21
N THR A 490 3.58 12.90 -3.44
CA THR A 490 3.22 11.86 -4.41
C THR A 490 1.92 11.16 -4.00
N MET A 491 1.68 11.05 -2.70
CA MET A 491 0.52 10.36 -2.18
C MET A 491 -0.76 11.14 -2.16
N MET A 492 -0.68 12.44 -1.91
CA MET A 492 -1.85 13.29 -2.08
C MET A 492 -2.38 13.17 -3.51
N LYS A 493 -1.49 13.27 -4.51
CA LYS A 493 -1.87 13.15 -5.93
C LYS A 493 -2.50 11.80 -6.24
N LYS A 494 -1.97 10.72 -5.66
CA LYS A 494 -2.55 9.38 -5.80
C LYS A 494 -3.94 9.29 -5.15
N LYS A 495 -4.08 9.78 -3.92
CA LYS A 495 -5.37 9.81 -3.21
C LYS A 495 -6.41 10.60 -4.03
N GLU A 496 -6.08 11.81 -4.45
CA GLU A 496 -6.96 12.66 -5.27
C GLU A 496 -7.37 11.96 -6.57
N ARG A 497 -6.42 11.26 -7.21
CA ARG A 497 -6.69 10.45 -8.41
C ARG A 497 -7.63 9.29 -8.11
N GLU A 498 -7.38 8.51 -7.06
CA GLU A 498 -8.22 7.39 -6.64
C GLU A 498 -9.62 7.88 -6.25
N ASP A 499 -9.73 8.94 -5.45
CA ASP A 499 -11.01 9.54 -5.04
C ASP A 499 -11.80 10.02 -6.26
N ARG A 500 -11.13 10.68 -7.22
CA ARG A 500 -11.77 11.13 -8.46
C ARG A 500 -12.26 9.98 -9.34
N LEU A 501 -11.49 8.90 -9.46
CA LEU A 501 -11.74 7.83 -10.43
C LEU A 501 -12.55 6.66 -9.86
N LEU A 502 -12.28 6.25 -8.62
CA LEU A 502 -12.92 5.11 -7.95
C LEU A 502 -14.10 5.53 -7.09
N TRP A 503 -14.00 6.68 -6.42
CA TRP A 503 -14.95 7.10 -5.39
C TRP A 503 -15.54 8.49 -5.67
N PRO A 504 -16.07 8.76 -6.88
CA PRO A 504 -16.53 10.09 -7.21
C PRO A 504 -17.60 10.54 -6.23
N ASN A 505 -17.40 11.69 -5.59
CA ASN A 505 -18.41 12.30 -4.75
C ASN A 505 -19.68 12.49 -5.58
N ALA A 506 -20.79 11.89 -5.14
CA ALA A 506 -22.08 12.13 -5.77
C ALA A 506 -22.30 13.65 -5.80
N LYS A 507 -22.53 14.23 -6.99
CA LYS A 507 -23.02 15.61 -7.08
C LYS A 507 -24.23 15.68 -6.15
N PRO A 508 -24.36 16.70 -5.28
CA PRO A 508 -25.56 16.86 -4.49
C PRO A 508 -26.72 16.88 -5.48
N THR A 509 -27.55 15.84 -5.43
CA THR A 509 -28.80 15.77 -6.16
C THR A 509 -29.49 17.08 -5.83
N GLN A 510 -29.70 17.94 -6.83
CA GLN A 510 -30.60 19.07 -6.66
C GLN A 510 -31.90 18.46 -6.16
N ARG A 511 -32.13 18.54 -4.84
CA ARG A 511 -33.45 18.30 -4.27
C ARG A 511 -34.33 19.28 -5.02
N ASN A 512 -35.21 18.73 -5.85
CA ASN A 512 -36.31 19.44 -6.44
C ASN A 512 -36.97 20.24 -5.33
N LEU A 513 -36.68 21.54 -5.28
CA LEU A 513 -37.55 22.54 -4.70
C LEU A 513 -38.73 22.63 -5.66
N GLY A 514 -39.63 21.66 -5.52
CA GLY A 514 -40.86 21.52 -6.29
C GLY A 514 -42.04 21.41 -5.33
N ASN A 515 -42.41 22.54 -4.74
CA ASN A 515 -43.74 23.14 -4.67
C ASN A 515 -43.84 24.15 -3.54
#